data_AF-A0A9X4L0D5-F1
#
_entry.id   AF-A0A9X4L0D5-F1
#
_cell.length_a   1.000
_cell.length_b   1.000
_cell.length_c   1.000
_cell.angle_alpha   90.00
_cell.angle_beta   90.00
_cell.angle_gamma   90.00
#
_symmetry.space_group_name_H-M   'P 1'
#
loop_
_entity.id
_entity.type
_entity.pdbx_description
1 polymer ?
#
loop_
_entity_poly.entity_id
_entity_poly.type
_entity_poly.pdbx_seq_one_letter_code
_entity_poly.pdbx_strand_id
1 'polypeptide(L)'
;MLERHVEEWGRRRNLLKRWLDRLPSWALEEHPGLQCMSIKLHVEAGDISFAEVALERIRSKLGEAKWQPWAATVLFMSAEQALYRRDPAGSSAYLEQFDLHAPQGIAMQMLGGNALRGFNFEGLLSFFGDLNEADRFLSFWTERWKTREEYPFAGYIFVSYGELLLEWNRLEEAEQLLHRARMDKAMQPYARIVVNSSVSYAYLLMIKGDAEGAWQVLDQAVPLIRSSDKDLFLKKLNAAKAFLGLQQGKRAEAAAWLAECGLAPSDEAPYYRFTEYLHYARALMAEGAVSDALNLLERMYLRAIRDRRSREQIRLLVLLALAHARHGDDARAMTRLERALHLARPQGYIRSFLDGGADLAKLLAEYLQLRQHGFIRPADPVSLEYVKQLLHLLNLESAVPAVASVALLTVQETRILQAAREGLINREMAERYNVSRETIKMHLKNIYRKLGVNSRIKAIQRASELKLL
;
A
#
# COMPACT_ATOMS: atom_id res chain seq x y z
N MET A 1 22.16 26.11 20.26
CA MET A 1 21.66 27.01 19.18
C MET A 1 21.07 26.20 18.04
N LEU A 2 21.84 25.33 17.38
CA LEU A 2 21.38 24.45 16.30
C LEU A 2 20.09 23.69 16.62
N GLU A 3 20.04 23.00 17.76
CA GLU A 3 18.86 22.24 18.19
C GLU A 3 17.62 23.12 18.46
N ARG A 4 17.80 24.38 18.87
CA ARG A 4 16.70 25.30 19.19
C ARG A 4 16.00 25.84 17.93
N HIS A 5 16.63 25.75 16.76
CA HIS A 5 16.12 26.31 15.50
C HIS A 5 15.86 25.23 14.43
N VAL A 6 15.84 23.94 14.81
CA VAL A 6 15.61 22.79 13.91
C VAL A 6 14.42 22.99 12.97
N GLU A 7 13.29 23.53 13.46
CA GLU A 7 12.11 23.79 12.63
C GLU A 7 12.35 24.87 11.54
N GLU A 8 13.04 25.96 11.88
CA GLU A 8 13.37 27.03 10.93
C GLU A 8 14.34 26.53 9.85
N TRP A 9 15.25 25.63 10.25
CA TRP A 9 16.26 25.04 9.38
C TRP A 9 15.62 24.10 8.37
N GLY A 10 14.61 23.33 8.79
CA GLY A 10 13.78 22.52 7.88
C GLY A 10 13.12 23.32 6.76
N ARG A 11 12.72 24.58 7.02
CA ARG A 11 12.14 25.47 5.99
C ARG A 11 13.16 25.93 4.95
N ARG A 12 14.45 26.02 5.32
CA ARG A 12 15.57 26.43 4.45
C ARG A 12 16.50 25.28 4.06
N ARG A 13 16.04 24.02 4.15
CA ARG A 13 16.85 22.81 4.01
C ARG A 13 17.76 22.79 2.77
N ASN A 14 17.27 23.21 1.60
CA ASN A 14 18.05 23.17 0.35
C ASN A 14 19.18 24.22 0.34
N LEU A 15 18.96 25.36 1.00
CA LEU A 15 20.00 26.37 1.17
C LEU A 15 21.03 25.89 2.20
N LEU A 16 20.54 25.33 3.31
CA LEU A 16 21.37 24.80 4.38
C LEU A 16 22.27 23.64 3.90
N LYS A 17 21.71 22.68 3.16
CA LYS A 17 22.49 21.59 2.57
C LYS A 17 23.60 22.13 1.67
N ARG A 18 23.26 23.04 0.73
CA ARG A 18 24.26 23.67 -0.15
C ARG A 18 25.34 24.45 0.60
N TRP A 19 25.00 25.03 1.75
CA TRP A 19 25.97 25.71 2.60
C TRP A 19 26.90 24.72 3.30
N LEU A 20 26.35 23.64 3.88
CA LEU A 20 27.13 22.57 4.52
C LEU A 20 28.05 21.85 3.53
N ASP A 21 27.57 21.58 2.31
CA ASP A 21 28.35 20.94 1.23
C ASP A 21 29.57 21.77 0.81
N ARG A 22 29.58 23.08 1.09
CA ARG A 22 30.70 24.00 0.79
C ARG A 22 31.69 24.13 1.93
N LEU A 23 31.38 23.60 3.12
CA LEU A 23 32.31 23.65 4.24
C LEU A 23 33.46 22.65 4.01
N PRO A 24 34.70 23.01 4.34
CA PRO A 24 35.80 22.07 4.27
C PRO A 24 35.62 20.96 5.32
N SER A 25 36.12 19.76 5.04
CA SER A 25 35.92 18.57 5.90
C SER A 25 36.35 18.80 7.35
N TRP A 26 37.46 19.51 7.57
CA TRP A 26 37.95 19.84 8.92
C TRP A 26 36.94 20.67 9.72
N ALA A 27 36.21 21.60 9.07
CA ALA A 27 35.23 22.43 9.76
C ALA A 27 33.99 21.63 10.19
N LEU A 28 33.61 20.60 9.43
CA LEU A 28 32.55 19.68 9.83
C LEU A 28 33.02 18.76 10.96
N GLU A 29 34.27 18.27 10.90
CA GLU A 29 34.84 17.36 11.91
C GLU A 29 35.07 18.01 13.28
N GLU A 30 35.30 19.33 13.32
CA GLU A 30 35.40 20.10 14.57
C GLU A 30 34.04 20.44 15.20
N HIS A 31 32.95 20.25 14.46
CA HIS A 31 31.60 20.63 14.90
C HIS A 31 30.59 19.48 14.77
N PRO A 32 30.51 18.59 15.79
CA PRO A 32 29.62 17.43 15.81
C PRO A 32 28.17 17.72 15.37
N GLY A 33 27.60 18.84 15.82
CA GLY A 33 26.24 19.23 15.43
C GLY A 33 26.06 19.56 13.96
N LEU A 34 27.05 20.20 13.32
CA LEU A 34 27.02 20.46 11.88
C LEU A 34 27.20 19.17 11.08
N GLN A 35 28.00 18.24 11.59
CA GLN A 35 28.19 16.94 10.97
C GLN A 35 26.91 16.10 11.03
N CYS A 36 26.26 16.01 12.19
CA CYS A 36 24.94 15.36 12.35
C CYS A 36 23.88 15.98 11.43
N MET A 37 23.85 17.31 11.34
CA MET A 37 22.95 18.05 10.45
C MET A 37 23.20 17.72 8.97
N SER A 38 24.47 17.68 8.56
CA SER A 38 24.86 17.33 7.19
C SER A 38 24.40 15.91 6.83
N ILE A 39 24.64 14.93 7.71
CA ILE A 39 24.18 13.54 7.52
C ILE A 39 22.68 13.50 7.29
N LYS A 40 21.89 14.14 8.16
CA LYS A 40 20.42 14.10 8.07
C LYS A 40 19.90 14.70 6.76
N LEU A 41 20.47 15.82 6.31
CA LEU A 41 20.10 16.46 5.05
C LEU A 41 20.50 15.65 3.81
N HIS A 42 21.60 14.89 3.86
CA HIS A 42 21.96 13.95 2.80
C HIS A 42 21.00 12.76 2.75
N VAL A 43 20.62 12.19 3.91
CA VAL A 43 19.60 11.13 3.98
C VAL A 43 18.27 11.60 3.39
N GLU A 44 17.82 12.82 3.74
CA GLU A 44 16.62 13.43 3.17
C GLU A 44 16.74 13.64 1.64
N ALA A 45 17.93 13.99 1.16
CA ALA A 45 18.19 14.08 -0.29
C ALA A 45 18.25 12.71 -1.00
N GLY A 46 18.21 11.60 -0.25
CA GLY A 46 18.31 10.24 -0.77
C GLY A 46 19.74 9.71 -0.89
N ASP A 47 20.74 10.44 -0.38
CA ASP A 47 22.15 10.04 -0.37
C ASP A 47 22.47 9.21 0.88
N ILE A 48 21.99 7.97 0.87
CA ILE A 48 22.15 7.01 1.97
C ILE A 48 23.62 6.57 2.14
N SER A 49 24.37 6.51 1.03
CA SER A 49 25.80 6.15 1.03
C SER A 49 26.65 7.13 1.82
N PHE A 50 26.40 8.44 1.66
CA PHE A 50 27.11 9.46 2.43
C PHE A 50 26.87 9.28 3.93
N ALA A 51 25.61 9.06 4.31
CA ALA A 51 25.23 8.88 5.70
C ALA A 51 25.90 7.65 6.33
N GLU A 52 26.00 6.55 5.59
CA GLU A 52 26.67 5.33 6.04
C GLU A 52 28.13 5.58 6.41
N VAL A 53 28.90 6.12 5.46
CA VAL A 53 30.34 6.38 5.63
C VAL A 53 30.58 7.38 6.75
N ALA A 54 29.76 8.44 6.82
CA ALA A 54 29.89 9.46 7.83
C ALA A 54 29.56 8.93 9.24
N LEU A 55 28.48 8.17 9.41
CA LEU A 55 28.11 7.60 10.71
C LEU A 55 29.12 6.57 11.20
N GLU A 56 29.70 5.76 10.31
CA GLU A 56 30.75 4.81 10.67
C GLU A 56 31.98 5.51 11.25
N ARG A 57 32.44 6.59 10.62
CA ARG A 57 33.56 7.40 11.12
C ARG A 57 33.27 8.09 12.44
N ILE A 58 32.03 8.51 12.69
CA ILE A 58 31.66 9.18 13.93
C ILE A 58 31.54 8.18 15.09
N ARG A 59 31.02 6.96 14.84
CA ARG A 59 30.84 5.95 15.88
C ARG A 59 32.15 5.59 16.60
N SER A 60 33.27 5.54 15.88
CA SER A 60 34.59 5.29 16.50
C SER A 60 35.07 6.44 17.41
N LYS A 61 34.50 7.65 17.25
CA LYS A 61 34.83 8.86 18.02
C LYS A 61 33.91 9.09 19.21
N LEU A 62 32.89 8.24 19.43
CA LEU A 62 31.91 8.43 20.52
C LEU A 62 32.54 8.42 21.92
N GLY A 63 33.72 7.83 22.09
CA GLY A 63 34.48 7.89 23.35
C GLY A 63 35.08 9.27 23.66
N GLU A 64 35.21 10.16 22.67
CA GLU A 64 35.78 11.48 22.86
C GLU A 64 34.81 12.44 23.57
N ALA A 65 35.31 13.26 24.49
CA ALA A 65 34.51 14.18 25.29
C ALA A 65 33.60 15.10 24.46
N LYS A 66 34.06 15.54 23.28
CA LYS A 66 33.28 16.41 22.38
C LYS A 66 32.05 15.72 21.75
N TRP A 67 32.09 14.39 21.63
CA TRP A 67 31.02 13.58 21.03
C TRP A 67 30.02 13.05 22.05
N GLN A 68 30.36 13.03 23.34
CA GLN A 68 29.47 12.56 24.42
C GLN A 68 28.07 13.22 24.39
N PRO A 69 27.92 14.55 24.22
CA PRO A 69 26.60 15.18 24.13
C PRO A 69 25.80 14.77 22.88
N TRP A 70 26.46 14.24 21.86
CA TRP A 70 25.87 13.86 20.57
C TRP A 70 25.67 12.35 20.43
N ALA A 71 26.07 11.55 21.43
CA ALA A 71 26.00 10.09 21.36
C ALA A 71 24.59 9.59 21.03
N ALA A 72 23.57 10.09 21.73
CA ALA A 72 22.18 9.75 21.45
C ALA A 72 21.75 10.11 20.02
N THR A 73 22.18 11.26 19.49
CA THR A 73 21.90 11.66 18.10
C THR A 73 22.51 10.71 17.10
N VAL A 74 23.77 10.33 17.30
CA VAL A 74 24.48 9.39 16.42
C VAL A 74 23.87 8.00 16.48
N LEU A 75 23.47 7.53 17.67
CA LEU A 75 22.77 6.25 17.86
C LEU A 75 21.43 6.24 17.14
N PHE A 76 20.61 7.29 17.29
CA PHE A 76 19.32 7.40 16.60
C PHE A 76 19.49 7.40 15.07
N MET A 77 20.41 8.19 14.52
CA MET A 77 20.68 8.18 13.08
C MET A 77 21.25 6.83 12.60
N SER A 78 22.03 6.14 13.43
CA SER A 78 22.53 4.79 13.11
C SER A 78 21.40 3.76 13.08
N ALA A 79 20.37 3.91 13.93
CA ALA A 79 19.17 3.08 13.86
C ALA A 79 18.41 3.30 12.54
N GLU A 80 18.18 4.55 12.15
CA GLU A 80 17.56 4.87 10.85
C GLU A 80 18.38 4.28 9.70
N GLN A 81 19.72 4.35 9.77
CA GLN A 81 20.63 3.75 8.79
C GLN A 81 20.56 2.23 8.71
N ALA A 82 20.39 1.55 9.84
CA ALA A 82 20.21 0.11 9.86
C ALA A 82 18.89 -0.30 9.15
N LEU A 83 17.80 0.45 9.36
CA LEU A 83 16.56 0.22 8.61
C LEU A 83 16.71 0.43 7.09
N TYR A 84 17.48 1.44 6.66
CA TYR A 84 17.81 1.60 5.22
C TYR A 84 18.52 0.38 4.63
N ARG A 85 19.33 -0.31 5.44
CA ARG A 85 20.03 -1.55 5.07
C ARG A 85 19.19 -2.82 5.24
N ARG A 86 17.91 -2.66 5.62
CA ARG A 86 16.99 -3.75 5.96
C ARG A 86 17.54 -4.64 7.09
N ASP A 87 18.15 -4.02 8.08
CA ASP A 87 18.66 -4.66 9.29
C ASP A 87 17.87 -4.16 10.51
N PRO A 88 16.66 -4.69 10.75
CA PRO A 88 15.85 -4.28 11.89
C PRO A 88 16.44 -4.71 13.23
N ALA A 89 17.22 -5.79 13.26
CA ALA A 89 17.92 -6.22 14.48
C ALA A 89 18.99 -5.20 14.89
N GLY A 90 19.84 -4.78 13.95
CA GLY A 90 20.82 -3.71 14.18
C GLY A 90 20.15 -2.38 14.51
N SER A 91 19.01 -2.06 13.88
CA SER A 91 18.22 -0.88 14.25
C SER A 91 17.78 -0.94 15.71
N SER A 92 17.24 -2.07 16.17
CA SER A 92 16.81 -2.22 17.56
C SER A 92 17.98 -2.07 18.53
N ALA A 93 19.15 -2.65 18.23
CA ALA A 93 20.33 -2.53 19.07
C ALA A 93 20.75 -1.06 19.29
N TYR A 94 20.70 -0.23 18.24
CA TYR A 94 20.98 1.20 18.36
C TYR A 94 19.89 1.96 19.11
N LEU A 95 18.61 1.63 18.90
CA LEU A 95 17.49 2.27 19.60
C LEU A 95 17.47 1.95 21.10
N GLU A 96 17.87 0.73 21.50
CA GLU A 96 18.00 0.36 22.90
C GLU A 96 19.08 1.18 23.61
N GLN A 97 20.23 1.35 22.96
CA GLN A 97 21.28 2.23 23.47
C GLN A 97 20.84 3.69 23.50
N PHE A 98 20.14 4.15 22.47
CA PHE A 98 19.58 5.49 22.42
C PHE A 98 18.66 5.76 23.62
N ASP A 99 17.73 4.83 23.93
CA ASP A 99 16.80 4.94 25.05
C ASP A 99 17.50 5.05 26.40
N LEU A 100 18.68 4.44 26.55
CA LEU A 100 19.50 4.56 27.76
C LEU A 100 20.17 5.94 27.88
N HIS A 101 20.62 6.51 26.77
CA HIS A 101 21.39 7.77 26.76
C HIS A 101 20.50 9.03 26.77
N ALA A 102 19.34 8.98 26.11
CA ALA A 102 18.42 10.10 26.01
C ALA A 102 16.96 9.64 26.20
N PRO A 103 16.58 9.20 27.42
CA PRO A 103 15.23 8.70 27.70
C PRO A 103 14.12 9.76 27.54
N GLN A 104 14.51 11.04 27.38
CA GLN A 104 13.65 12.20 27.16
C GLN A 104 13.52 12.59 25.68
N GLY A 105 14.19 11.87 24.78
CA GLY A 105 14.24 12.22 23.36
C GLY A 105 15.33 13.22 23.03
N ILE A 106 15.47 13.54 21.74
CA ILE A 106 16.41 14.54 21.21
C ILE A 106 15.74 15.41 20.15
N ALA A 107 16.12 16.68 20.06
CA ALA A 107 15.56 17.61 19.06
C ALA A 107 15.80 17.13 17.61
N MET A 108 16.90 16.41 17.35
CA MET A 108 17.23 15.88 16.02
C MET A 108 16.27 14.81 15.50
N GLN A 109 15.49 14.16 16.36
CA GLN A 109 14.39 13.28 15.93
C GLN A 109 13.32 14.04 15.14
N MET A 110 13.26 15.35 15.34
CA MET A 110 12.27 16.23 14.74
C MET A 110 12.72 16.71 13.35
N LEU A 111 14.01 16.59 13.02
CA LEU A 111 14.57 17.02 11.74
C LEU A 111 14.21 16.02 10.63
N GLY A 112 13.73 16.51 9.50
CA GLY A 112 13.32 15.68 8.35
C GLY A 112 11.92 15.07 8.43
N GLY A 113 11.25 15.13 9.58
CA GLY A 113 9.87 14.63 9.73
C GLY A 113 8.81 15.35 8.88
N ASN A 114 9.19 16.50 8.32
CA ASN A 114 8.37 17.31 7.42
C ASN A 114 8.90 17.32 5.98
N ALA A 115 9.93 16.55 5.65
CA ALA A 115 10.41 16.38 4.28
C ALA A 115 9.72 15.18 3.62
N LEU A 116 9.11 15.37 2.45
CA LEU A 116 8.55 14.27 1.66
C LEU A 116 9.58 13.64 0.71
N ARG A 117 10.63 14.39 0.34
CA ARG A 117 11.75 13.88 -0.45
C ARG A 117 12.66 13.06 0.49
N GLY A 118 12.95 11.80 0.11
CA GLY A 118 13.74 10.82 0.90
C GLY A 118 13.23 9.37 0.74
N PHE A 119 13.98 8.36 1.21
CA PHE A 119 13.68 6.92 0.99
C PHE A 119 12.55 6.34 1.88
N ASN A 120 11.97 7.12 2.81
CA ASN A 120 11.02 6.67 3.86
C ASN A 120 9.57 7.10 3.60
N PHE A 121 9.09 6.91 2.38
CA PHE A 121 7.89 7.61 1.94
C PHE A 121 6.57 6.94 2.36
N GLU A 122 6.41 5.63 2.21
CA GLU A 122 5.11 4.98 2.52
C GLU A 122 4.93 4.65 3.99
N GLY A 123 6.02 4.59 4.77
CA GLY A 123 6.04 4.11 6.15
C GLY A 123 7.20 3.14 6.37
N LEU A 124 7.39 2.72 7.61
CA LEU A 124 8.50 1.82 7.97
C LEU A 124 8.33 0.44 7.32
N LEU A 125 7.10 0.02 6.99
CA LEU A 125 6.82 -1.24 6.30
C LEU A 125 7.60 -1.43 5.00
N SER A 126 7.96 -0.33 4.34
CA SER A 126 8.72 -0.36 3.10
C SER A 126 10.17 -0.86 3.24
N PHE A 127 10.67 -0.96 4.48
CA PHE A 127 11.98 -1.50 4.80
C PHE A 127 12.00 -3.00 5.05
N PHE A 128 10.84 -3.58 5.31
CA PHE A 128 10.75 -4.99 5.67
C PHE A 128 10.46 -5.81 4.42
N GLY A 129 11.21 -6.90 4.24
CA GLY A 129 10.89 -7.91 3.22
C GLY A 129 9.81 -8.89 3.67
N ASP A 130 9.56 -8.93 4.99
CA ASP A 130 8.73 -9.89 5.69
C ASP A 130 7.84 -9.18 6.72
N LEU A 131 6.52 -9.36 6.63
CA LEU A 131 5.56 -8.75 7.56
C LEU A 131 5.67 -9.27 8.99
N ASN A 132 6.11 -10.52 9.21
CA ASN A 132 6.31 -11.05 10.56
C ASN A 132 7.57 -10.46 11.20
N GLU A 133 8.60 -10.17 10.41
CA GLU A 133 9.74 -9.38 10.87
C GLU A 133 9.34 -7.94 11.22
N ALA A 134 8.51 -7.33 10.37
CA ALA A 134 7.93 -6.02 10.66
C ALA A 134 7.12 -6.03 11.96
N ASP A 135 6.28 -7.03 12.18
CA ASP A 135 5.48 -7.20 13.40
C ASP A 135 6.36 -7.28 14.65
N ARG A 136 7.39 -8.13 14.66
CA ARG A 136 8.31 -8.23 15.80
C ARG A 136 8.97 -6.91 16.13
N PHE A 137 9.43 -6.17 15.12
CA PHE A 137 10.06 -4.87 15.32
C PHE A 137 9.04 -3.83 15.80
N LEU A 138 7.92 -3.69 15.09
CA LEU A 138 6.95 -2.63 15.33
C LEU A 138 6.16 -2.82 16.62
N SER A 139 5.76 -4.05 16.95
CA SER A 139 5.05 -4.36 18.19
C SER A 139 5.92 -4.12 19.42
N PHE A 140 7.19 -4.55 19.39
CA PHE A 140 8.15 -4.34 20.47
C PHE A 140 8.35 -2.84 20.78
N TRP A 141 8.65 -2.05 19.75
CA TRP A 141 8.86 -0.61 19.93
C TRP A 141 7.57 0.15 20.23
N THR A 142 6.43 -0.31 19.71
CA THR A 142 5.13 0.23 20.09
C THR A 142 4.90 0.07 21.58
N GLU A 143 5.06 -1.15 22.11
CA GLU A 143 4.83 -1.45 23.52
C GLU A 143 5.79 -0.66 24.43
N ARG A 144 7.05 -0.53 24.03
CA ARG A 144 8.07 0.19 24.79
C ARG A 144 7.85 1.70 24.83
N TRP A 145 7.39 2.30 23.73
CA TRP A 145 7.23 3.76 23.61
C TRP A 145 5.79 4.25 23.79
N LYS A 146 4.80 3.37 23.99
CA LYS A 146 3.41 3.77 24.18
C LYS A 146 3.15 4.66 25.41
N THR A 147 4.08 4.79 26.35
CA THR A 147 3.94 5.68 27.52
C THR A 147 4.88 6.89 27.47
N ARG A 148 5.68 7.05 26.40
CA ARG A 148 6.67 8.10 26.25
C ARG A 148 6.09 9.28 25.46
N GLU A 149 5.47 10.23 26.15
CA GLU A 149 4.86 11.43 25.52
C GLU A 149 5.90 12.33 24.83
N GLU A 150 7.16 12.27 25.26
CA GLU A 150 8.28 13.05 24.71
C GLU A 150 8.83 12.49 23.39
N TYR A 151 8.27 11.37 22.88
CA TYR A 151 8.75 10.66 21.69
C TYR A 151 7.77 10.83 20.51
N PRO A 152 7.65 12.03 19.91
CA PRO A 152 6.70 12.23 18.83
C PRO A 152 7.04 11.40 17.57
N PHE A 153 8.31 11.03 17.39
CA PHE A 153 8.74 10.13 16.32
C PHE A 153 8.20 8.70 16.47
N ALA A 154 7.75 8.30 17.67
CA ALA A 154 7.06 7.02 17.87
C ALA A 154 5.78 6.92 17.03
N GLY A 155 5.19 8.06 16.63
CA GLY A 155 4.07 8.07 15.68
C GLY A 155 4.39 7.41 14.34
N TYR A 156 5.64 7.39 13.87
CA TYR A 156 6.01 6.61 12.67
C TYR A 156 5.83 5.11 12.88
N ILE A 157 6.14 4.61 14.08
CA ILE A 157 5.94 3.22 14.46
C ILE A 157 4.47 2.92 14.63
N PHE A 158 3.71 3.76 15.33
CA PHE A 158 2.27 3.57 15.52
C PHE A 158 1.51 3.53 14.20
N VAL A 159 1.82 4.44 13.26
CA VAL A 159 1.21 4.44 11.93
C VAL A 159 1.60 3.19 11.15
N SER A 160 2.89 2.83 11.10
CA SER A 160 3.35 1.66 10.35
C SER A 160 2.80 0.35 10.92
N TYR A 161 2.64 0.26 12.25
CA TYR A 161 2.05 -0.91 12.89
C TYR A 161 0.54 -0.97 12.66
N GLY A 162 -0.16 0.17 12.72
CA GLY A 162 -1.56 0.27 12.33
C GLY A 162 -1.80 -0.16 10.89
N GLU A 163 -0.92 0.24 9.95
CA GLU A 163 -0.97 -0.21 8.55
C GLU A 163 -0.73 -1.72 8.38
N LEU A 164 0.15 -2.31 9.20
CA LEU A 164 0.39 -3.75 9.21
C LEU A 164 -0.83 -4.53 9.70
N LEU A 165 -1.42 -4.07 10.81
CA LEU A 165 -2.62 -4.65 11.39
C LEU A 165 -3.82 -4.51 10.43
N LEU A 166 -3.92 -3.38 9.74
CA LEU A 166 -4.86 -3.23 8.63
C LEU A 166 -4.61 -4.30 7.57
N GLU A 167 -3.38 -4.46 7.07
CA GLU A 167 -3.06 -5.47 6.05
C GLU A 167 -3.50 -6.89 6.44
N TRP A 168 -3.39 -7.23 7.74
CA TRP A 168 -3.84 -8.49 8.34
C TRP A 168 -5.31 -8.51 8.77
N ASN A 169 -6.09 -7.50 8.41
CA ASN A 169 -7.50 -7.40 8.71
C ASN A 169 -7.85 -7.29 10.21
N ARG A 170 -6.90 -6.86 11.06
CA ARG A 170 -7.06 -6.63 12.51
C ARG A 170 -7.51 -5.19 12.75
N LEU A 171 -8.77 -4.90 12.41
CA LEU A 171 -9.29 -3.54 12.27
C LEU A 171 -9.34 -2.77 13.60
N GLU A 172 -9.76 -3.42 14.69
CA GLU A 172 -9.90 -2.79 16.01
C GLU A 172 -8.54 -2.35 16.57
N GLU A 173 -7.52 -3.20 16.43
CA GLU A 173 -6.17 -2.89 16.91
C GLU A 173 -5.51 -1.82 16.05
N ALA A 174 -5.71 -1.87 14.73
CA ALA A 174 -5.26 -0.81 13.83
C ALA A 174 -5.89 0.54 14.17
N GLU A 175 -7.19 0.55 14.49
CA GLU A 175 -7.92 1.76 14.84
C GLU A 175 -7.31 2.46 16.05
N GLN A 176 -6.99 1.71 17.12
CA GLN A 176 -6.44 2.27 18.35
C GLN A 176 -5.12 3.02 18.06
N LEU A 177 -4.22 2.40 17.29
CA LEU A 177 -2.92 2.99 16.97
C LEU A 177 -3.02 4.17 16.02
N LEU A 178 -3.83 4.05 14.96
CA LEU A 178 -4.02 5.11 13.97
C LEU A 178 -4.75 6.32 14.58
N HIS A 179 -5.77 6.07 15.41
CA HIS A 179 -6.48 7.12 16.13
C HIS A 179 -5.53 7.85 17.08
N ARG A 180 -4.71 7.11 17.83
CA ARG A 180 -3.69 7.70 18.72
C ARG A 180 -2.72 8.58 17.94
N ALA A 181 -2.13 8.07 16.86
CA ALA A 181 -1.18 8.83 16.05
C ALA A 181 -1.77 10.11 15.46
N ARG A 182 -3.08 10.12 15.19
CA ARG A 182 -3.82 11.28 14.67
C ARG A 182 -4.15 12.31 15.76
N MET A 183 -4.51 11.86 16.96
CA MET A 183 -5.02 12.71 18.04
C MET A 183 -3.94 13.26 18.97
N ASP A 184 -2.77 12.61 19.04
CA ASP A 184 -1.68 13.04 19.90
C ASP A 184 -1.10 14.39 19.45
N LYS A 185 -1.20 15.40 20.32
CA LYS A 185 -0.71 16.76 20.04
C LYS A 185 0.80 16.80 19.81
N ALA A 186 1.56 15.90 20.43
CA ALA A 186 3.01 15.82 20.23
C ALA A 186 3.37 15.45 18.78
N MET A 187 2.48 14.74 18.08
CA MET A 187 2.69 14.26 16.72
C MET A 187 2.17 15.22 15.64
N GLN A 188 1.30 16.18 15.99
CA GLN A 188 0.71 17.12 15.03
C GLN A 188 1.70 18.02 14.28
N PRO A 189 2.86 18.43 14.84
CA PRO A 189 3.87 19.17 14.07
C PRO A 189 4.47 18.40 12.87
N TYR A 190 4.17 17.11 12.74
CA TYR A 190 4.76 16.20 11.76
C TYR A 190 3.80 15.85 10.65
N ALA A 191 3.94 16.55 9.53
CA ALA A 191 3.11 16.37 8.34
C ALA A 191 3.06 14.91 7.87
N ARG A 192 4.17 14.16 7.95
CA ARG A 192 4.17 12.74 7.53
C ARG A 192 3.35 11.85 8.45
N ILE A 193 3.40 12.05 9.76
CA ILE A 193 2.58 11.29 10.73
C ILE A 193 1.11 11.66 10.52
N VAL A 194 0.80 12.95 10.45
CA VAL A 194 -0.56 13.46 10.25
C VAL A 194 -1.17 12.91 8.97
N VAL A 195 -0.47 13.00 7.83
CA VAL A 195 -1.02 12.57 6.54
C VAL A 195 -1.15 11.06 6.46
N ASN A 196 -0.13 10.28 6.85
CA ASN A 196 -0.21 8.82 6.76
C ASN A 196 -1.23 8.24 7.74
N SER A 197 -1.29 8.74 8.99
CA SER A 197 -2.33 8.32 9.94
C SER A 197 -3.72 8.66 9.43
N SER A 198 -3.93 9.85 8.87
CA SER A 198 -5.23 10.26 8.34
C SER A 198 -5.65 9.45 7.12
N VAL A 199 -4.74 9.15 6.19
CA VAL A 199 -5.01 8.29 5.03
C VAL A 199 -5.40 6.88 5.47
N SER A 200 -4.59 6.26 6.33
CA SER A 200 -4.83 4.91 6.81
C SER A 200 -6.11 4.82 7.67
N TYR A 201 -6.39 5.84 8.48
CA TYR A 201 -7.63 5.92 9.26
C TYR A 201 -8.86 6.16 8.37
N ALA A 202 -8.76 6.96 7.31
CA ALA A 202 -9.84 7.13 6.35
C ALA A 202 -10.16 5.82 5.60
N TYR A 203 -9.15 5.03 5.24
CA TYR A 203 -9.38 3.69 4.68
C TYR A 203 -10.07 2.77 5.69
N LEU A 204 -9.68 2.82 6.96
CA LEU A 204 -10.33 2.07 8.04
C LEU A 204 -11.81 2.47 8.19
N LEU A 205 -12.12 3.76 8.18
CA LEU A 205 -13.51 4.24 8.25
C LEU A 205 -14.33 3.78 7.03
N MET A 206 -13.76 3.83 5.83
CA MET A 206 -14.39 3.28 4.63
C MET A 206 -14.71 1.79 4.77
N ILE A 207 -13.77 1.00 5.29
CA ILE A 207 -13.97 -0.44 5.57
C ILE A 207 -15.12 -0.65 6.56
N LYS A 208 -15.26 0.22 7.56
CA LYS A 208 -16.36 0.17 8.55
C LYS A 208 -17.69 0.72 8.02
N GLY A 209 -17.74 1.20 6.78
CA GLY A 209 -18.93 1.80 6.17
C GLY A 209 -19.16 3.27 6.51
N ASP A 210 -18.24 3.91 7.23
CA ASP A 210 -18.29 5.35 7.54
C ASP A 210 -17.59 6.17 6.44
N ALA A 211 -18.27 6.26 5.30
CA ALA A 211 -17.77 7.04 4.16
C ALA A 211 -17.66 8.54 4.50
N GLU A 212 -18.61 9.10 5.23
CA GLU A 212 -18.59 10.54 5.58
C GLU A 212 -17.40 10.87 6.49
N GLY A 213 -17.19 10.08 7.55
CA GLY A 213 -16.05 10.24 8.44
C GLY A 213 -14.72 10.05 7.71
N ALA A 214 -14.64 9.11 6.77
CA ALA A 214 -13.44 8.90 5.96
C ALA A 214 -13.03 10.17 5.20
N TRP A 215 -13.98 10.86 4.57
CA TRP A 215 -13.72 12.12 3.86
C TRP A 215 -13.37 13.24 4.82
N GLN A 216 -14.12 13.37 5.92
CA GLN A 216 -13.91 14.40 6.93
C GLN A 216 -12.50 14.32 7.53
N VAL A 217 -11.99 13.11 7.80
CA VAL A 217 -10.63 12.90 8.32
C VAL A 217 -9.56 13.42 7.36
N LEU A 218 -9.74 13.19 6.05
CA LEU A 218 -8.80 13.69 5.04
C LEU A 218 -8.83 15.22 4.93
N ASP A 219 -10.01 15.84 5.06
CA ASP A 219 -10.17 17.30 5.06
C ASP A 219 -9.55 17.94 6.31
N GLN A 220 -9.76 17.34 7.48
CA GLN A 220 -9.18 17.81 8.75
C GLN A 220 -7.66 17.74 8.77
N ALA A 221 -7.04 16.86 7.98
CA ALA A 221 -5.59 16.76 7.87
C ALA A 221 -4.95 17.97 7.15
N VAL A 222 -5.66 18.59 6.19
CA VAL A 222 -5.14 19.69 5.35
C VAL A 222 -4.61 20.88 6.15
N PRO A 223 -5.36 21.48 7.11
CA PRO A 223 -4.87 22.62 7.88
C PRO A 223 -3.73 22.25 8.85
N LEU A 224 -3.53 20.96 9.14
CA LEU A 224 -2.50 20.48 10.07
C LEU A 224 -1.13 20.27 9.39
N ILE A 225 -1.05 20.31 8.06
CA ILE A 225 0.21 20.09 7.33
C ILE A 225 1.16 21.30 7.52
N ARG A 226 2.18 21.12 8.38
CA ARG A 226 3.26 22.08 8.63
C ARG A 226 4.55 21.67 7.92
N SER A 227 4.61 21.84 6.61
CA SER A 227 5.77 21.43 5.80
C SER A 227 6.02 22.36 4.61
N SER A 228 7.28 22.47 4.19
CA SER A 228 7.69 23.09 2.92
C SER A 228 7.30 22.25 1.70
N ASP A 229 7.04 20.95 1.88
CA ASP A 229 6.52 20.02 0.87
C ASP A 229 4.99 19.89 0.92
N LYS A 230 4.27 20.89 1.45
CA LYS A 230 2.80 20.86 1.64
C LYS A 230 2.06 20.40 0.39
N ASP A 231 2.42 20.92 -0.79
CA ASP A 231 1.76 20.56 -2.05
C ASP A 231 1.87 19.07 -2.38
N LEU A 232 2.99 18.43 -2.04
CA LEU A 232 3.14 16.99 -2.26
C LEU A 232 2.31 16.17 -1.27
N PHE A 233 2.21 16.60 -0.02
CA PHE A 233 1.29 15.99 0.96
C PHE A 233 -0.18 16.13 0.52
N LEU A 234 -0.57 17.27 -0.05
CA LEU A 234 -1.91 17.47 -0.61
C LEU A 234 -2.19 16.52 -1.78
N LYS A 235 -1.20 16.28 -2.66
CA LYS A 235 -1.34 15.28 -3.74
C LYS A 235 -1.63 13.88 -3.20
N LYS A 236 -1.01 13.48 -2.08
CA LYS A 236 -1.26 12.21 -1.42
C LYS A 236 -2.68 12.11 -0.85
N LEU A 237 -3.15 13.16 -0.16
CA LEU A 237 -4.53 13.23 0.35
C LEU A 237 -5.55 13.18 -0.80
N ASN A 238 -5.32 13.91 -1.88
CA ASN A 238 -6.21 13.92 -3.05
C ASN A 238 -6.26 12.57 -3.76
N ALA A 239 -5.13 11.86 -3.86
CA ALA A 239 -5.10 10.50 -4.40
C ALA A 239 -5.91 9.52 -3.53
N ALA A 240 -5.81 9.64 -2.20
CA ALA A 240 -6.63 8.85 -1.28
C ALA A 240 -8.12 9.14 -1.46
N LYS A 241 -8.52 10.41 -1.58
CA LYS A 241 -9.92 10.80 -1.87
C LYS A 241 -10.43 10.22 -3.18
N ALA A 242 -9.64 10.30 -4.26
CA ALA A 242 -10.01 9.73 -5.55
C ALA A 242 -10.24 8.22 -5.46
N PHE A 243 -9.39 7.50 -4.73
CA PHE A 243 -9.58 6.08 -4.47
C PHE A 243 -10.85 5.80 -3.65
N LEU A 244 -11.09 6.55 -2.58
CA LEU A 244 -12.32 6.42 -1.78
C LEU A 244 -13.59 6.75 -2.57
N GLY A 245 -13.51 7.70 -3.51
CA GLY A 245 -14.58 8.01 -4.45
C GLY A 245 -14.86 6.85 -5.41
N LEU A 246 -13.81 6.23 -5.96
CA LEU A 246 -13.95 5.02 -6.79
C LEU A 246 -14.64 3.86 -6.05
N GLN A 247 -14.29 3.62 -4.78
CA GLN A 247 -14.93 2.58 -3.97
C GLN A 247 -16.43 2.84 -3.75
N GLN A 248 -16.85 4.10 -3.72
CA GLN A 248 -18.25 4.51 -3.63
C GLN A 248 -18.95 4.58 -4.99
N GLY A 249 -18.29 4.19 -6.09
CA GLY A 249 -18.84 4.32 -7.44
C GLY A 249 -18.89 5.78 -7.96
N LYS A 250 -18.27 6.73 -7.27
CA LYS A 250 -18.21 8.15 -7.66
C LYS A 250 -17.14 8.39 -8.72
N ARG A 251 -17.36 7.83 -9.90
CA ARG A 251 -16.41 7.88 -11.02
C ARG A 251 -16.03 9.30 -11.46
N ALA A 252 -16.97 10.24 -11.40
CA ALA A 252 -16.72 11.64 -11.76
C ALA A 252 -15.61 12.30 -10.91
N GLU A 253 -15.53 11.97 -9.61
CA GLU A 253 -14.49 12.50 -8.73
C GLU A 253 -13.10 11.99 -9.12
N ALA A 254 -13.01 10.71 -9.52
CA ALA A 254 -11.76 10.12 -9.99
C ALA A 254 -11.33 10.70 -11.34
N ALA A 255 -12.28 10.95 -12.25
CA ALA A 255 -12.01 11.60 -13.53
C ALA A 255 -11.51 13.04 -13.34
N ALA A 256 -12.13 13.81 -12.45
CA ALA A 256 -11.68 15.16 -12.10
C ALA A 256 -10.25 15.14 -11.53
N TRP A 257 -9.96 14.21 -10.60
CA TRP A 257 -8.63 14.06 -10.04
C TRP A 257 -7.59 13.66 -11.10
N LEU A 258 -7.92 12.76 -12.05
CA LEU A 258 -7.02 12.38 -13.14
C LEU A 258 -6.54 13.61 -13.94
N ALA A 259 -7.44 14.57 -14.21
CA ALA A 259 -7.13 15.77 -14.96
C ALA A 259 -6.15 16.71 -14.23
N GLU A 260 -6.15 16.71 -12.90
CA GLU A 260 -5.42 17.68 -12.07
C GLU A 260 -4.20 17.07 -11.35
N CYS A 261 -4.08 15.75 -11.28
CA CYS A 261 -3.08 15.06 -10.46
C CYS A 261 -1.61 15.28 -10.90
N GLY A 262 -1.41 15.74 -12.15
CA GLY A 262 -0.09 15.96 -12.74
C GLY A 262 0.75 14.68 -12.79
N LEU A 263 0.10 13.55 -13.12
CA LEU A 263 0.70 12.24 -13.34
C LEU A 263 0.47 11.81 -14.78
N ALA A 264 1.44 11.11 -15.36
CA ALA A 264 1.35 10.55 -16.69
C ALA A 264 1.68 9.05 -16.70
N PRO A 265 1.10 8.28 -17.65
CA PRO A 265 1.38 6.85 -17.77
C PRO A 265 2.84 6.53 -18.11
N SER A 266 3.59 7.51 -18.64
CA SER A 266 5.01 7.41 -19.02
C SER A 266 5.98 7.74 -17.89
N ASP A 267 5.51 8.28 -16.76
CA ASP A 267 6.39 8.72 -15.67
C ASP A 267 7.21 7.58 -15.07
N GLU A 268 8.37 7.86 -14.47
CA GLU A 268 9.18 6.84 -13.80
C GLU A 268 8.52 6.22 -12.55
N ALA A 269 7.43 6.81 -12.06
CA ALA A 269 6.69 6.39 -10.88
C ALA A 269 7.61 6.11 -9.67
N PRO A 270 8.27 7.13 -9.12
CA PRO A 270 9.16 6.94 -7.98
C PRO A 270 8.37 6.39 -6.77
N TYR A 271 9.03 5.56 -5.95
CA TYR A 271 8.40 4.97 -4.77
C TYR A 271 7.83 5.99 -3.80
N TYR A 272 8.39 7.21 -3.78
CA TYR A 272 7.85 8.26 -2.96
C TYR A 272 6.51 8.83 -3.45
N ARG A 273 5.90 8.26 -4.49
CA ARG A 273 4.51 8.56 -4.89
C ARG A 273 3.79 7.25 -5.26
N PHE A 274 4.24 6.12 -4.72
CA PHE A 274 3.80 4.79 -5.15
C PHE A 274 2.28 4.65 -5.04
N THR A 275 1.70 4.98 -3.89
CA THR A 275 0.24 4.94 -3.68
C THR A 275 -0.51 5.88 -4.63
N GLU A 276 0.02 7.06 -4.93
CA GLU A 276 -0.59 7.97 -5.92
C GLU A 276 -0.61 7.35 -7.33
N TYR A 277 0.48 6.73 -7.78
CA TYR A 277 0.51 6.04 -9.08
C TYR A 277 -0.36 4.78 -9.09
N LEU A 278 -0.47 4.06 -7.97
CA LEU A 278 -1.36 2.91 -7.85
C LEU A 278 -2.83 3.34 -8.00
N HIS A 279 -3.22 4.45 -7.36
CA HIS A 279 -4.56 5.03 -7.49
C HIS A 279 -4.80 5.65 -8.87
N TYR A 280 -3.76 6.21 -9.47
CA TYR A 280 -3.80 6.73 -10.84
C TYR A 280 -4.11 5.60 -11.84
N ALA A 281 -3.44 4.46 -11.72
CA ALA A 281 -3.73 3.28 -12.52
C ALA A 281 -5.17 2.77 -12.32
N ARG A 282 -5.69 2.76 -11.07
CA ARG A 282 -7.09 2.42 -10.80
C ARG A 282 -8.06 3.37 -11.49
N ALA A 283 -7.79 4.67 -11.46
CA ALA A 283 -8.61 5.67 -12.11
C ALA A 283 -8.54 5.57 -13.64
N LEU A 284 -7.36 5.33 -14.23
CA LEU A 284 -7.23 5.03 -15.67
C LEU A 284 -8.06 3.81 -16.08
N MET A 285 -7.99 2.72 -15.30
CA MET A 285 -8.81 1.53 -15.54
C MET A 285 -10.30 1.81 -15.39
N ALA A 286 -10.71 2.68 -14.46
CA ALA A 286 -12.09 3.11 -14.33
C ALA A 286 -12.51 3.88 -15.58
N GLU A 287 -11.66 4.78 -16.09
CA GLU A 287 -11.91 5.57 -17.30
C GLU A 287 -11.81 4.81 -18.63
N GLY A 288 -11.47 3.53 -18.59
CA GLY A 288 -11.34 2.68 -19.79
C GLY A 288 -9.97 2.79 -20.48
N ALA A 289 -9.07 3.62 -19.96
CA ALA A 289 -7.67 3.72 -20.40
C ALA A 289 -6.83 2.55 -19.86
N VAL A 290 -7.30 1.31 -20.08
CA VAL A 290 -6.72 0.09 -19.50
C VAL A 290 -5.31 -0.18 -20.04
N SER A 291 -5.03 0.14 -21.31
CA SER A 291 -3.71 -0.02 -21.91
C SER A 291 -2.65 0.86 -21.26
N ASP A 292 -3.00 2.11 -20.93
CA ASP A 292 -2.12 3.04 -20.24
C ASP A 292 -1.84 2.57 -18.80
N ALA A 293 -2.87 2.09 -18.11
CA ALA A 293 -2.72 1.50 -16.80
C ALA A 293 -1.79 0.27 -16.82
N LEU A 294 -1.95 -0.64 -17.79
CA LEU A 294 -1.09 -1.81 -17.96
C LEU A 294 0.38 -1.41 -18.18
N ASN A 295 0.66 -0.45 -19.06
CA ASN A 295 2.03 0.02 -19.31
C ASN A 295 2.68 0.54 -18.02
N LEU A 296 1.99 1.43 -17.30
CA LEU A 296 2.48 1.98 -16.05
C LEU A 296 2.73 0.89 -15.00
N LEU A 297 1.76 -0.01 -14.80
CA LEU A 297 1.84 -1.05 -13.77
C LEU A 297 2.95 -2.06 -14.05
N GLU A 298 3.18 -2.44 -15.31
CA GLU A 298 4.29 -3.35 -15.67
C GLU A 298 5.65 -2.72 -15.37
N ARG A 299 5.85 -1.43 -15.69
CA ARG A 299 7.10 -0.72 -15.38
C ARG A 299 7.32 -0.61 -13.87
N MET A 300 6.28 -0.27 -13.12
CA MET A 300 6.32 -0.24 -11.65
C MET A 300 6.64 -1.63 -11.07
N TYR A 301 6.08 -2.70 -11.67
CA TYR A 301 6.27 -4.08 -11.20
C TYR A 301 7.70 -4.56 -11.43
N LEU A 302 8.27 -4.32 -12.61
CA LEU A 302 9.67 -4.67 -12.90
C LEU A 302 10.64 -3.97 -11.93
N ARG A 303 10.36 -2.70 -11.60
CA ARG A 303 11.13 -1.96 -10.60
C ARG A 303 11.00 -2.59 -9.22
N ALA A 304 9.77 -2.94 -8.80
CA ALA A 304 9.50 -3.58 -7.51
C ALA A 304 10.16 -4.96 -7.36
N ILE A 305 10.33 -5.71 -8.46
CA ILE A 305 11.14 -6.94 -8.48
C ILE A 305 12.61 -6.60 -8.22
N ARG A 306 13.20 -5.71 -9.03
CA ARG A 306 14.61 -5.33 -8.94
C ARG A 306 14.97 -4.86 -7.53
N ASP A 307 14.10 -4.05 -6.95
CA ASP A 307 14.33 -3.41 -5.66
C ASP A 307 13.82 -4.27 -4.47
N ARG A 308 13.40 -5.52 -4.72
CA ARG A 308 12.95 -6.53 -3.74
C ARG A 308 11.86 -5.99 -2.80
N ARG A 309 10.83 -5.36 -3.37
CA ARG A 309 9.71 -4.71 -2.68
C ARG A 309 8.48 -5.61 -2.69
N SER A 310 8.43 -6.61 -1.81
CA SER A 310 7.40 -7.67 -1.84
C SER A 310 5.97 -7.14 -1.69
N ARG A 311 5.73 -6.19 -0.77
CA ARG A 311 4.43 -5.56 -0.55
C ARG A 311 3.94 -4.85 -1.81
N GLU A 312 4.79 -4.04 -2.41
CA GLU A 312 4.49 -3.31 -3.63
C GLU A 312 4.29 -4.26 -4.82
N GLN A 313 5.07 -5.35 -4.92
CA GLN A 313 4.85 -6.39 -5.91
C GLN A 313 3.45 -7.01 -5.80
N ILE A 314 2.98 -7.35 -4.60
CA ILE A 314 1.65 -7.94 -4.39
C ILE A 314 0.55 -6.97 -4.84
N ARG A 315 0.60 -5.71 -4.37
CA ARG A 315 -0.38 -4.67 -4.73
C ARG A 315 -0.44 -4.42 -6.25
N LEU A 316 0.72 -4.38 -6.91
CA LEU A 316 0.80 -4.23 -8.36
C LEU A 316 0.29 -5.45 -9.10
N LEU A 317 0.60 -6.66 -8.65
CA LEU A 317 0.14 -7.90 -9.29
C LEU A 317 -1.36 -8.07 -9.21
N VAL A 318 -1.99 -7.73 -8.07
CA VAL A 318 -3.46 -7.71 -7.94
C VAL A 318 -4.07 -6.76 -8.97
N LEU A 319 -3.51 -5.54 -9.09
CA LEU A 319 -4.04 -4.57 -10.03
C LEU A 319 -3.76 -4.93 -11.50
N LEU A 320 -2.62 -5.53 -11.81
CA LEU A 320 -2.31 -6.10 -13.13
C LEU A 320 -3.28 -7.23 -13.49
N ALA A 321 -3.62 -8.10 -12.55
CA ALA A 321 -4.61 -9.16 -12.79
C ALA A 321 -5.97 -8.57 -13.18
N LEU A 322 -6.44 -7.55 -12.44
CA LEU A 322 -7.67 -6.83 -12.74
C LEU A 322 -7.60 -6.09 -14.08
N ALA A 323 -6.47 -5.45 -14.39
CA ALA A 323 -6.26 -4.74 -15.65
C ALA A 323 -6.29 -5.70 -16.85
N HIS A 324 -5.61 -6.85 -16.76
CA HIS A 324 -5.64 -7.86 -17.81
C HIS A 324 -7.05 -8.45 -18.02
N ALA A 325 -7.78 -8.73 -16.93
CA ALA A 325 -9.15 -9.21 -17.02
C ALA A 325 -10.06 -8.19 -17.73
N ARG A 326 -9.93 -6.89 -17.40
CA ARG A 326 -10.66 -5.81 -18.11
C ARG A 326 -10.24 -5.66 -19.56
N HIS A 327 -8.98 -5.97 -19.89
CA HIS A 327 -8.48 -5.96 -21.25
C HIS A 327 -8.89 -7.20 -22.07
N GLY A 328 -9.48 -8.23 -21.42
CA GLY A 328 -9.88 -9.49 -22.04
C GLY A 328 -8.75 -10.53 -22.17
N ASP A 329 -7.64 -10.35 -21.44
CA ASP A 329 -6.52 -11.30 -21.41
C ASP A 329 -6.59 -12.16 -20.13
N ASP A 330 -7.53 -13.11 -20.12
CA ASP A 330 -7.80 -13.97 -18.96
C ASP A 330 -6.57 -14.81 -18.56
N ALA A 331 -5.75 -15.23 -19.54
CA ALA A 331 -4.56 -16.01 -19.29
C ALA A 331 -3.52 -15.22 -18.48
N ARG A 332 -3.23 -13.97 -18.88
CA ARG A 332 -2.35 -13.10 -18.10
C ARG A 332 -2.99 -12.70 -16.77
N ALA A 333 -4.29 -12.46 -16.72
CA ALA A 333 -4.99 -12.17 -15.48
C ALA A 333 -4.77 -13.27 -14.43
N MET A 334 -5.00 -14.53 -14.81
CA MET A 334 -4.78 -15.68 -13.92
C MET A 334 -3.31 -15.85 -13.53
N THR A 335 -2.38 -15.65 -14.47
CA THR A 335 -0.94 -15.72 -14.19
C THR A 335 -0.50 -14.69 -13.14
N ARG A 336 -0.98 -13.44 -13.28
CA ARG A 336 -0.67 -12.37 -12.32
C ARG A 336 -1.31 -12.61 -10.96
N LEU A 337 -2.56 -13.08 -10.94
CA LEU A 337 -3.27 -13.43 -9.70
C LEU A 337 -2.58 -14.57 -8.95
N GLU A 338 -2.19 -15.63 -9.65
CA GLU A 338 -1.49 -16.76 -9.04
C GLU A 338 -0.16 -16.33 -8.41
N ARG A 339 0.60 -15.47 -9.10
CA ARG A 339 1.84 -14.91 -8.55
C ARG A 339 1.59 -14.04 -7.32
N ALA A 340 0.54 -13.22 -7.33
CA ALA A 340 0.16 -12.41 -6.17
C ALA A 340 -0.16 -13.29 -4.95
N LEU A 341 -1.02 -14.29 -5.14
CA LEU A 341 -1.44 -15.23 -4.11
C LEU A 341 -0.25 -15.99 -3.51
N HIS A 342 0.70 -16.40 -4.35
CA HIS A 342 1.89 -17.13 -3.91
C HIS A 342 2.82 -16.26 -3.06
N LEU A 343 3.08 -15.00 -3.46
CA LEU A 343 3.89 -14.07 -2.67
C LEU A 343 3.22 -13.67 -1.35
N ALA A 344 1.90 -13.57 -1.36
CA ALA A 344 1.11 -13.09 -0.24
C ALA A 344 0.91 -14.11 0.88
N ARG A 345 0.66 -15.38 0.52
CA ARG A 345 0.25 -16.43 1.46
C ARG A 345 1.20 -16.64 2.66
N PRO A 346 2.53 -16.68 2.50
CA PRO A 346 3.45 -16.93 3.63
C PRO A 346 3.39 -15.85 4.72
N GLN A 347 2.98 -14.64 4.36
CA GLN A 347 2.96 -13.47 5.24
C GLN A 347 1.53 -13.00 5.56
N GLY A 348 0.51 -13.74 5.12
CA GLY A 348 -0.89 -13.50 5.49
C GLY A 348 -1.50 -12.19 4.98
N TYR A 349 -1.07 -11.66 3.83
CA TYR A 349 -1.66 -10.44 3.25
C TYR A 349 -3.16 -10.65 3.00
N ILE A 350 -3.99 -9.67 3.36
CA ILE A 350 -5.44 -9.72 3.14
C ILE A 350 -5.89 -8.46 2.43
N ARG A 351 -5.67 -7.27 3.01
CA ARG A 351 -6.25 -6.03 2.49
C ARG A 351 -5.77 -5.65 1.10
N SER A 352 -4.53 -6.00 0.75
CA SER A 352 -4.03 -5.81 -0.62
C SER A 352 -4.87 -6.53 -1.69
N PHE A 353 -5.62 -7.58 -1.34
CA PHE A 353 -6.61 -8.22 -2.21
C PHE A 353 -8.00 -7.59 -2.06
N LEU A 354 -8.44 -7.29 -0.85
CA LEU A 354 -9.80 -6.76 -0.62
C LEU A 354 -10.05 -5.44 -1.36
N ASP A 355 -9.00 -4.62 -1.53
CA ASP A 355 -8.99 -3.43 -2.40
C ASP A 355 -9.50 -3.67 -3.84
N GLY A 356 -9.39 -4.90 -4.35
CA GLY A 356 -9.84 -5.29 -5.68
C GLY A 356 -11.36 -5.52 -5.80
N GLY A 357 -12.07 -5.55 -4.66
CA GLY A 357 -13.53 -5.59 -4.59
C GLY A 357 -14.19 -6.71 -5.40
N ALA A 358 -15.39 -6.43 -5.91
CA ALA A 358 -16.22 -7.40 -6.62
C ALA A 358 -15.55 -7.98 -7.88
N ASP A 359 -14.70 -7.21 -8.56
CA ASP A 359 -13.97 -7.69 -9.74
C ASP A 359 -12.93 -8.75 -9.35
N LEU A 360 -12.20 -8.54 -8.25
CA LEU A 360 -11.27 -9.55 -7.75
C LEU A 360 -11.99 -10.78 -7.17
N ALA A 361 -13.15 -10.59 -6.55
CA ALA A 361 -13.98 -11.69 -6.07
C ALA A 361 -14.37 -12.65 -7.23
N LYS A 362 -14.74 -12.09 -8.40
CA LYS A 362 -15.00 -12.88 -9.61
C LYS A 362 -13.76 -13.65 -10.06
N LEU A 363 -12.60 -12.99 -10.14
CA LEU A 363 -11.35 -13.63 -10.55
C LEU A 363 -10.91 -14.75 -9.58
N LEU A 364 -11.04 -14.55 -8.28
CA LEU A 364 -10.73 -15.58 -7.27
C LEU A 364 -11.69 -16.77 -7.37
N ALA A 365 -12.97 -16.54 -7.64
CA ALA A 365 -13.94 -17.61 -7.86
C ALA A 365 -13.61 -18.43 -9.11
N GLU A 366 -13.23 -17.78 -10.22
CA GLU A 366 -12.79 -18.43 -11.45
C GLU A 366 -11.50 -19.23 -11.22
N TYR A 367 -10.52 -18.64 -10.56
CA TYR A 367 -9.27 -19.31 -10.18
C TYR A 367 -9.53 -20.59 -9.36
N LEU A 368 -10.43 -20.55 -8.37
CA LEU A 368 -10.82 -21.73 -7.59
C LEU A 368 -11.42 -22.83 -8.48
N GLN A 369 -12.29 -22.48 -9.43
CA GLN A 369 -12.87 -23.44 -10.36
C GLN A 369 -11.78 -24.09 -11.24
N LEU A 370 -10.89 -23.28 -11.82
CA LEU A 370 -9.82 -23.77 -12.69
C LEU A 370 -8.85 -24.70 -11.94
N ARG A 371 -8.51 -24.37 -10.69
CA ARG A 371 -7.66 -25.20 -9.81
C ARG A 371 -8.35 -26.52 -9.42
N GLN A 372 -9.64 -26.49 -9.08
CA GLN A 372 -10.40 -27.69 -8.69
C GLN A 372 -10.58 -28.68 -9.85
N HIS A 373 -10.72 -28.16 -11.08
CA HIS A 373 -10.84 -28.98 -12.29
C HIS A 373 -9.49 -29.36 -12.91
N GLY A 374 -8.38 -28.92 -12.32
CA GLY A 374 -7.03 -29.30 -12.71
C GLY A 374 -6.53 -28.63 -14.01
N PHE A 375 -7.17 -27.53 -14.44
CA PHE A 375 -6.75 -26.73 -15.59
C PHE A 375 -5.53 -25.84 -15.28
N ILE A 376 -5.36 -25.49 -14.00
CA ILE A 376 -4.16 -24.83 -13.49
C ILE A 376 -3.51 -25.78 -12.49
N ARG A 377 -2.26 -26.16 -12.74
CA ARG A 377 -1.44 -27.02 -11.86
C ARG A 377 -0.06 -26.40 -11.72
N PRO A 378 0.11 -25.41 -10.83
CA PRO A 378 1.43 -24.84 -10.59
C PRO A 378 2.32 -25.88 -9.91
N ALA A 379 3.64 -25.72 -10.10
CA ALA A 379 4.62 -26.56 -9.42
C ALA A 379 4.58 -26.39 -7.89
N ASP A 380 4.26 -25.19 -7.42
CA ASP A 380 4.07 -24.88 -5.99
C ASP A 380 2.68 -24.24 -5.75
N PRO A 381 1.66 -25.06 -5.48
CA PRO A 381 0.28 -24.59 -5.37
C PRO A 381 0.01 -23.80 -4.09
N VAL A 382 -0.50 -22.58 -4.25
CA VAL A 382 -1.10 -21.83 -3.14
C VAL A 382 -2.25 -22.62 -2.51
N SER A 383 -2.35 -22.59 -1.17
CA SER A 383 -3.44 -23.22 -0.43
C SER A 383 -4.80 -22.69 -0.87
N LEU A 384 -5.73 -23.59 -1.20
CA LEU A 384 -7.11 -23.22 -1.54
C LEU A 384 -7.87 -22.63 -0.35
N GLU A 385 -7.45 -22.92 0.88
CA GLU A 385 -8.05 -22.36 2.09
C GLU A 385 -7.84 -20.84 2.14
N TYR A 386 -6.61 -20.38 1.91
CA TYR A 386 -6.28 -18.95 1.86
C TYR A 386 -7.08 -18.23 0.76
N VAL A 387 -7.21 -18.84 -0.41
CA VAL A 387 -8.00 -18.27 -1.51
C VAL A 387 -9.49 -18.20 -1.15
N LYS A 388 -10.04 -19.23 -0.51
CA LYS A 388 -11.42 -19.24 -0.02
C LYS A 388 -11.66 -18.19 1.07
N GLN A 389 -10.68 -17.97 1.95
CA GLN A 389 -10.74 -16.93 2.98
C GLN A 389 -10.82 -15.54 2.33
N LEU A 390 -9.93 -15.21 1.39
CA LEU A 390 -9.97 -13.93 0.66
C LEU A 390 -11.31 -13.73 -0.06
N LEU A 391 -11.81 -14.76 -0.75
CA LEU A 391 -13.09 -14.70 -1.44
C LEU A 391 -14.26 -14.51 -0.46
N HIS A 392 -14.23 -15.17 0.69
CA HIS A 392 -15.26 -15.02 1.71
C HIS A 392 -15.31 -13.58 2.24
N LEU A 393 -14.15 -13.00 2.59
CA LEU A 393 -14.07 -11.62 3.08
C LEU A 393 -14.55 -10.60 2.03
N LEU A 394 -14.13 -10.77 0.77
CA LEU A 394 -14.61 -9.92 -0.34
C LEU A 394 -16.13 -9.96 -0.52
N ASN A 395 -16.75 -11.13 -0.34
CA ASN A 395 -18.20 -11.28 -0.44
C ASN A 395 -18.94 -10.65 0.75
N LEU A 396 -18.35 -10.66 1.95
CA LEU A 396 -18.91 -9.97 3.11
C LEU A 396 -18.91 -8.45 2.91
N GLU A 397 -17.81 -7.89 2.40
CA GLU A 397 -17.70 -6.43 2.17
C GLU A 397 -18.53 -5.95 0.98
N SER A 398 -18.81 -6.83 0.02
CA SER A 398 -19.72 -6.52 -1.11
C SER A 398 -21.20 -6.53 -0.71
N ALA A 399 -21.55 -7.02 0.49
CA ALA A 399 -22.93 -7.19 0.94
C ALA A 399 -23.55 -5.90 1.53
N VAL A 400 -23.82 -4.93 0.66
CA VAL A 400 -24.98 -4.02 0.79
C VAL A 400 -26.24 -4.86 0.42
N PRO A 401 -27.44 -4.69 1.06
CA PRO A 401 -28.37 -5.79 1.31
C PRO A 401 -28.71 -6.65 0.09
N ALA A 402 -28.71 -7.96 0.34
CA ALA A 402 -29.04 -9.03 -0.59
C ALA A 402 -30.41 -8.84 -1.28
N VAL A 403 -30.43 -8.11 -2.40
CA VAL A 403 -31.49 -8.18 -3.40
C VAL A 403 -30.92 -8.43 -4.82
N ALA A 404 -29.60 -8.48 -4.99
CA ALA A 404 -28.98 -8.58 -6.31
C ALA A 404 -28.12 -9.84 -6.56
N SER A 405 -28.26 -10.94 -5.81
CA SER A 405 -27.54 -12.19 -6.13
C SER A 405 -28.04 -12.91 -7.40
N VAL A 406 -29.07 -12.35 -8.05
CA VAL A 406 -29.69 -12.89 -9.27
C VAL A 406 -29.26 -12.11 -10.54
N ALA A 407 -28.59 -10.96 -10.39
CA ALA A 407 -28.13 -10.16 -11.52
C ALA A 407 -26.60 -10.24 -11.61
N LEU A 408 -26.13 -10.94 -12.64
CA LEU A 408 -24.83 -10.85 -13.34
C LEU A 408 -24.32 -12.26 -13.67
N LEU A 409 -24.99 -12.91 -14.64
CA LEU A 409 -24.30 -13.87 -15.50
C LEU A 409 -23.10 -13.14 -16.12
N THR A 410 -21.94 -13.79 -16.17
CA THR A 410 -20.77 -13.20 -16.84
C THR A 410 -21.05 -13.06 -18.34
N VAL A 411 -20.30 -12.22 -19.04
CA VAL A 411 -20.45 -12.06 -20.51
C VAL A 411 -20.40 -13.41 -21.23
N GLN A 412 -19.52 -14.30 -20.78
CA GLN A 412 -19.37 -15.64 -21.32
C GLN A 412 -20.57 -16.55 -20.98
N GLU A 413 -21.09 -16.48 -19.76
CA GLU A 413 -22.31 -17.22 -19.36
C GLU A 413 -23.55 -16.73 -20.13
N THR A 414 -23.68 -15.41 -20.35
CA THR A 414 -24.76 -14.84 -21.16
C THR A 414 -24.68 -15.31 -22.61
N ARG A 415 -23.49 -15.32 -23.21
CA ARG A 415 -23.27 -15.87 -24.57
C ARG A 415 -23.63 -17.35 -24.67
N ILE A 416 -23.26 -18.14 -23.66
CA ILE A 416 -23.57 -19.57 -23.62
C ILE A 416 -25.06 -19.81 -23.39
N LEU A 417 -25.72 -19.00 -22.56
CA LEU A 417 -27.16 -19.07 -22.34
C LEU A 417 -27.95 -18.62 -23.57
N GLN A 418 -27.47 -17.63 -24.32
CA GLN A 418 -28.04 -17.21 -25.60
C GLN A 418 -27.93 -18.33 -26.65
N ALA A 419 -26.75 -18.93 -26.81
CA ALA A 419 -26.56 -20.09 -27.68
C ALA A 419 -27.41 -21.29 -27.21
N ALA A 420 -27.63 -21.42 -25.89
CA ALA A 420 -28.51 -22.43 -25.34
C ALA A 420 -29.98 -22.18 -25.73
N ARG A 421 -30.42 -20.92 -25.77
CA ARG A 421 -31.74 -20.50 -26.25
C ARG A 421 -31.92 -20.71 -27.76
N GLU A 422 -30.87 -20.49 -28.54
CA GLU A 422 -30.83 -20.75 -30.00
C GLU A 422 -30.88 -22.24 -30.37
N GLY A 423 -30.83 -23.15 -29.38
CA GLY A 423 -30.96 -24.59 -29.59
C GLY A 423 -29.64 -25.33 -29.82
N LEU A 424 -28.48 -24.65 -29.79
CA LEU A 424 -27.19 -25.29 -30.06
C LEU A 424 -26.88 -26.41 -29.05
N ILE A 425 -26.35 -27.54 -29.49
CA ILE A 425 -25.87 -28.58 -28.56
C ILE A 425 -24.49 -28.22 -28.01
N ASN A 426 -24.08 -28.82 -26.88
CA ASN A 426 -22.80 -28.47 -26.22
C ASN A 426 -21.58 -28.62 -27.16
N ARG A 427 -21.66 -29.53 -28.14
CA ARG A 427 -20.65 -29.70 -29.18
C ARG A 427 -20.55 -28.47 -30.08
N GLU A 428 -21.68 -27.99 -30.59
CA GLU A 428 -21.73 -26.84 -31.50
C GLU A 428 -21.33 -25.55 -30.79
N MET A 429 -21.68 -25.40 -29.51
CA MET A 429 -21.22 -24.28 -28.70
C MET A 429 -19.70 -24.32 -28.50
N ALA A 430 -19.14 -25.50 -28.26
CA ALA A 430 -17.71 -25.69 -28.07
C ALA A 430 -16.94 -25.31 -29.35
N GLU A 431 -17.45 -25.73 -30.51
CA GLU A 431 -16.91 -25.37 -31.82
C GLU A 431 -17.07 -23.86 -32.11
N ARG A 432 -18.25 -23.28 -31.84
CA ARG A 432 -18.52 -21.84 -32.06
C ARG A 432 -17.62 -20.93 -31.22
N TYR A 433 -17.34 -21.31 -29.97
CA TYR A 433 -16.57 -20.49 -29.04
C TYR A 433 -15.11 -20.90 -28.90
N ASN A 434 -14.64 -21.88 -29.70
CA ASN A 434 -13.29 -22.42 -29.67
C ASN A 434 -12.84 -22.86 -28.26
N VAL A 435 -13.71 -23.58 -27.54
CA VAL A 435 -13.47 -24.12 -26.19
C VAL A 435 -13.82 -25.62 -26.14
N SER A 436 -13.42 -26.32 -25.08
CA SER A 436 -13.79 -27.73 -24.93
C SER A 436 -15.27 -27.92 -24.56
N ARG A 437 -15.81 -29.11 -24.82
CA ARG A 437 -17.19 -29.46 -24.44
C ARG A 437 -17.38 -29.47 -22.93
N GLU A 438 -16.31 -29.77 -22.20
CA GLU A 438 -16.19 -29.75 -20.75
C GLU A 438 -16.34 -28.32 -20.23
N THR A 439 -15.71 -27.34 -20.90
CA THR A 439 -15.87 -25.91 -20.60
C THR A 439 -17.32 -25.45 -20.80
N ILE A 440 -17.99 -25.86 -21.88
CA ILE A 440 -19.41 -25.55 -22.09
C ILE A 440 -20.29 -26.15 -20.99
N LYS A 441 -20.07 -27.43 -20.63
CA LYS A 441 -20.79 -28.07 -19.52
C LYS A 441 -20.58 -27.33 -18.20
N MET A 442 -19.38 -26.80 -17.97
CA MET A 442 -19.05 -26.00 -16.79
C MET A 442 -19.87 -24.72 -16.73
N HIS A 443 -19.87 -23.93 -17.81
CA HIS A 443 -20.63 -22.69 -17.89
C HIS A 443 -22.13 -22.94 -17.71
N LEU A 444 -22.70 -23.98 -18.33
CA LEU A 444 -24.11 -24.36 -18.12
C LEU A 444 -24.41 -24.71 -16.65
N LYS A 445 -23.52 -25.45 -15.99
CA LYS A 445 -23.68 -25.76 -14.55
C LYS A 445 -23.62 -24.50 -13.68
N ASN A 446 -22.74 -23.56 -14.00
CA ASN A 446 -22.65 -22.27 -13.32
C ASN A 446 -23.90 -21.41 -13.53
N ILE A 447 -24.41 -21.35 -14.76
CA ILE A 447 -25.67 -20.68 -15.10
C ILE A 447 -26.82 -21.29 -14.27
N TYR A 448 -26.91 -22.61 -14.19
CA TYR A 448 -27.96 -23.30 -13.42
C TYR A 448 -27.89 -22.94 -11.94
N ARG A 449 -26.69 -22.99 -11.34
CA ARG A 449 -26.46 -22.60 -9.96
C ARG A 449 -26.83 -21.14 -9.69
N LYS A 450 -26.41 -20.21 -10.56
CA LYS A 450 -26.69 -18.77 -10.44
C LYS A 450 -28.17 -18.45 -10.59
N LEU A 451 -28.88 -19.17 -11.45
CA LEU A 451 -30.32 -19.00 -11.67
C LEU A 451 -31.19 -19.82 -10.70
N GLY A 452 -30.58 -20.62 -9.82
CA GLY A 452 -31.30 -21.46 -8.84
C GLY A 452 -32.09 -22.63 -9.48
N VAL A 453 -31.65 -23.11 -10.64
CA VAL A 453 -32.33 -24.16 -11.42
C VAL A 453 -31.40 -25.35 -11.65
N ASN A 454 -31.93 -26.42 -12.23
CA ASN A 454 -31.18 -27.67 -12.47
C ASN A 454 -31.31 -28.22 -13.90
N SER A 455 -31.93 -27.48 -14.81
CA SER A 455 -32.07 -27.90 -16.21
C SER A 455 -31.95 -26.73 -17.18
N ARG A 456 -31.54 -27.06 -18.41
CA ARG A 456 -31.35 -26.10 -19.51
C ARG A 456 -32.61 -25.29 -19.80
N ILE A 457 -33.75 -25.98 -19.85
CA ILE A 457 -35.05 -25.36 -20.13
C ILE A 457 -35.45 -24.41 -18.99
N LYS A 458 -35.31 -24.86 -17.73
CA LYS A 458 -35.60 -24.00 -16.57
C LYS A 458 -34.67 -22.79 -16.51
N ALA A 459 -33.42 -22.93 -16.92
CA ALA A 459 -32.47 -21.82 -16.99
C ALA A 459 -32.87 -20.77 -18.02
N ILE A 460 -33.29 -21.18 -19.21
CA ILE A 460 -33.77 -20.27 -20.26
C ILE A 460 -35.06 -19.55 -19.79
N GLN A 461 -35.99 -20.30 -19.19
CA GLN A 461 -37.24 -19.74 -18.66
C GLN A 461 -36.96 -18.72 -17.55
N ARG A 462 -36.15 -19.10 -16.56
CA ARG A 462 -35.81 -18.23 -15.43
C ARG A 462 -35.06 -16.97 -15.87
N ALA A 463 -34.16 -17.09 -16.85
CA ALA A 463 -33.46 -15.95 -17.41
C ALA A 463 -34.39 -15.01 -18.21
N SER A 464 -35.43 -15.55 -18.86
CA SER A 464 -36.45 -14.74 -19.55
C SER A 464 -37.34 -13.99 -18.55
N GLU A 465 -37.76 -14.63 -17.46
CA GLU A 465 -38.50 -13.98 -16.35
C GLU A 465 -37.71 -12.82 -15.73
N LEU A 466 -36.39 -12.98 -15.64
CA LEU A 466 -35.46 -11.99 -15.09
C LEU A 466 -34.99 -10.95 -16.13
N LYS A 467 -35.50 -11.00 -17.37
CA LYS A 467 -35.14 -10.10 -18.50
C LYS A 467 -33.64 -10.09 -18.83
N LEU A 468 -32.98 -11.24 -18.72
CA LEU A 468 -31.55 -11.43 -19.04
C LEU A 468 -31.30 -11.92 -20.48
N LEU A 469 -32.36 -12.23 -21.24
CA LEU A 469 -32.34 -12.80 -22.59
C LEU A 469 -33.33 -12.10 -23.52
#